data_AF-A0A9E6AM00-F1
#
_entry.id   AF-A0A9E6AM00-F1
#
_cell.length_a   1.000
_cell.length_b   1.000
_cell.length_c   1.000
_cell.angle_alpha   90.00
_cell.angle_beta   90.00
_cell.angle_gamma   90.00
#
_symmetry.space_group_name_H-M   'P 1'
#
loop_
_entity.id
_entity.type
_entity.pdbx_description
1 polymer ?
#
loop_
_entity_poly.entity_id
_entity_poly.type
_entity_poly.pdbx_seq_one_letter_code
_entity_poly.pdbx_strand_id
1 'polypeptide(L)'
;MNSGRRPSGPLKEMSRRRLGLGGAGNDRPLRAQVIVTVSVVLAMLAIPLYLLRRPSPAPPSGDGERASGAMDHGGLLRSKVDAGLSGKSRVKIGPVQRVKCSASKKSRGNEGGLCDALASLEEGLAKAIAATTECAPNTGKAGTLNYVLELDFSRQRYKVFPGRSGDWKGPQAKRAAACVARSVGPIRWSSTPHQYRYYLIARMASYPAPELGDGFPVFE
;
A
#
# COMPACT_ATOMS: atom_id res chain seq x y z
N MET A 1 21.33 56.64 -44.32
CA MET A 1 20.06 57.25 -43.89
C MET A 1 19.63 56.58 -42.59
N ASN A 2 19.66 57.35 -41.51
CA ASN A 2 19.39 56.97 -40.13
C ASN A 2 17.91 57.24 -39.82
N SER A 3 17.17 56.27 -39.28
CA SER A 3 15.81 56.41 -38.73
C SER A 3 15.52 55.16 -37.90
N GLY A 4 15.05 55.17 -36.66
CA GLY A 4 14.64 56.20 -35.73
C GLY A 4 14.33 55.49 -34.40
N ARG A 5 14.62 56.19 -33.31
CA ARG A 5 14.53 55.74 -31.91
C ARG A 5 13.10 55.33 -31.53
N ARG A 6 12.95 54.26 -30.75
CA ARG A 6 11.81 54.10 -29.81
C ARG A 6 12.31 54.37 -28.40
N PRO A 7 11.68 55.29 -27.66
CA PRO A 7 11.66 55.17 -26.22
C PRO A 7 10.27 55.43 -25.61
N SER A 8 10.10 54.86 -24.41
CA SER A 8 9.23 55.33 -23.31
C SER A 8 7.75 54.90 -23.30
N GLY A 9 7.46 53.89 -22.48
CA GLY A 9 6.20 53.82 -21.73
C GLY A 9 6.51 53.44 -20.27
N PRO A 10 6.18 54.27 -19.25
CA PRO A 10 6.44 53.94 -17.85
C PRO A 10 5.21 53.29 -17.15
N LEU A 11 5.55 52.27 -16.34
CA LEU A 11 5.13 51.96 -14.96
C LEU A 11 3.67 52.11 -14.48
N LYS A 12 3.17 50.97 -13.98
CA LYS A 12 2.48 50.74 -12.68
C LYS A 12 1.43 51.77 -12.22
N GLU A 13 0.17 51.32 -12.16
CA GLU A 13 -0.80 51.82 -11.19
C GLU A 13 -1.44 50.64 -10.44
N MET A 14 -1.39 50.69 -9.11
CA MET A 14 -2.00 49.73 -8.20
C MET A 14 -3.53 49.90 -8.19
N SER A 15 -4.27 48.80 -8.26
CA SER A 15 -5.65 48.76 -7.73
C SER A 15 -5.87 47.49 -6.91
N ARG A 16 -5.23 47.47 -5.74
CA ARG A 16 -5.72 46.74 -4.57
C ARG A 16 -6.33 47.77 -3.64
N ARG A 17 -7.65 47.82 -3.53
CA ARG A 17 -8.43 47.98 -2.28
C ARG A 17 -9.90 48.32 -2.58
N ARG A 18 -10.76 47.65 -1.79
CA ARG A 18 -12.23 47.79 -1.63
C ARG A 18 -13.01 47.00 -2.70
N LEU A 19 -13.92 46.08 -2.36
CA LEU A 19 -14.83 46.04 -1.22
C LEU A 19 -14.74 44.71 -0.44
N GLY A 20 -14.29 44.80 0.80
CA GLY A 20 -14.81 43.96 1.88
C GLY A 20 -16.02 44.67 2.47
N LEU A 21 -17.22 44.23 2.09
CA LEU A 21 -18.46 44.31 2.86
C LEU A 21 -18.95 42.85 2.88
N GLY A 22 -18.88 42.14 4.01
CA GLY A 22 -19.81 42.36 5.10
C GLY A 22 -20.81 41.19 5.11
N GLY A 23 -20.29 39.97 5.31
CA GLY A 23 -21.07 38.75 5.51
C GLY A 23 -20.69 38.11 6.84
N ALA A 24 -20.85 38.86 7.92
CA ALA A 24 -20.83 38.32 9.28
C ALA A 24 -22.22 37.72 9.56
N GLY A 25 -22.34 36.41 9.48
CA GLY A 25 -23.59 35.71 9.76
C GLY A 25 -23.37 34.21 10.01
N ASN A 26 -23.30 33.83 11.28
CA ASN A 26 -23.71 32.53 11.85
C ASN A 26 -23.15 31.16 11.39
N ASP A 27 -22.23 31.02 10.45
CA ASP A 27 -21.73 29.66 10.06
C ASP A 27 -20.58 29.09 10.91
N ARG A 28 -19.96 29.91 11.78
CA ARG A 28 -18.87 29.46 12.67
C ARG A 28 -19.30 28.51 13.80
N PRO A 29 -20.44 28.71 14.50
CA PRO A 29 -20.85 27.79 15.56
C PRO A 29 -21.18 26.39 15.02
N LEU A 30 -21.72 26.27 13.81
CA LEU A 30 -22.05 24.97 13.22
C LEU A 30 -20.81 24.14 12.90
N ARG A 31 -19.76 24.73 12.31
CA ARG A 31 -18.52 23.98 12.03
C ARG A 31 -17.77 23.60 13.32
N ALA A 32 -17.73 24.49 14.30
CA ALA A 32 -17.11 24.19 15.59
C ALA A 32 -17.90 23.13 16.38
N GLN A 33 -19.24 23.22 16.39
CA GLN A 33 -20.10 22.22 17.04
C GLN A 33 -19.99 20.86 16.36
N VAL A 34 -19.95 20.79 15.03
CA VAL A 34 -19.77 19.52 14.30
C VAL A 34 -18.42 18.88 14.62
N ILE A 35 -17.34 19.66 14.71
CA ILE A 35 -16.02 19.11 15.07
C ILE A 35 -16.04 18.58 16.51
N VAL A 36 -16.64 19.31 17.45
CA VAL A 36 -16.72 18.89 18.86
C VAL A 36 -17.60 17.65 19.01
N THR A 37 -18.78 17.59 18.37
CA THR A 37 -19.66 16.42 18.44
C THR A 37 -19.02 15.19 17.82
N VAL A 38 -18.38 15.32 16.65
CA VAL A 38 -17.63 14.21 16.03
C VAL A 38 -16.50 13.74 16.94
N SER A 39 -15.77 14.65 17.57
CA SER A 39 -14.67 14.30 18.48
C SER A 39 -15.16 13.55 19.72
N VAL A 40 -16.27 13.99 20.33
CA VAL A 40 -16.87 13.31 21.50
C VAL A 40 -17.40 11.93 21.13
N VAL A 41 -18.08 11.78 19.99
CA VAL A 41 -18.55 10.48 19.51
C VAL A 41 -17.37 9.55 19.23
N LEU A 42 -16.30 10.07 18.62
CA LEU A 42 -15.10 9.27 18.35
C LEU A 42 -14.41 8.82 19.64
N ALA A 43 -14.33 9.68 20.66
CA ALA A 43 -13.79 9.33 21.97
C ALA A 43 -14.66 8.28 22.69
N MET A 44 -15.99 8.45 22.65
CA MET A 44 -16.96 7.50 23.21
C MET A 44 -16.90 6.13 22.53
N LEU A 45 -16.47 6.03 21.27
CA LEU A 45 -16.25 4.75 20.59
C LEU A 45 -14.82 4.21 20.84
N ALA A 46 -13.83 5.08 20.79
CA ALA A 46 -12.42 4.69 20.90
C ALA A 46 -12.06 4.18 22.29
N ILE A 47 -12.57 4.81 23.37
CA ILE A 47 -12.27 4.41 24.75
C ILE A 47 -12.78 2.98 25.06
N PRO A 48 -14.05 2.62 24.85
CA PRO A 48 -14.52 1.26 25.13
C PRO A 48 -13.88 0.23 24.19
N LEU A 49 -13.64 0.56 22.92
CA LEU A 49 -12.88 -0.32 22.02
C LEU A 49 -11.43 -0.51 22.49
N TYR A 50 -10.80 0.54 23.03
CA TYR A 50 -9.44 0.45 23.59
C TYR A 50 -9.40 -0.39 24.87
N LEU A 51 -10.41 -0.28 25.73
CA LEU A 51 -10.53 -1.12 26.93
C LEU A 51 -10.83 -2.59 26.58
N LEU A 52 -11.67 -2.85 25.58
CA LEU A 52 -11.93 -4.22 25.07
C LEU A 52 -10.70 -4.83 24.37
N ARG A 53 -9.84 -3.99 23.80
CA ARG A 53 -8.63 -4.44 23.10
C ARG A 53 -7.41 -4.48 24.01
N ARG A 54 -7.50 -4.02 25.26
CA ARG A 54 -6.43 -4.21 26.25
C ARG A 54 -6.36 -5.70 26.58
N PRO A 55 -5.30 -6.42 26.16
CA PRO A 55 -5.04 -7.73 26.71
C PRO A 55 -4.74 -7.53 28.20
N SER A 56 -5.51 -8.19 29.06
CA SER A 56 -5.23 -8.22 30.50
C SER A 56 -3.75 -8.57 30.70
N PRO A 57 -2.97 -7.80 31.48
CA PRO A 57 -1.68 -8.29 31.93
C PRO A 57 -1.93 -9.61 32.66
N ALA A 58 -1.34 -10.69 32.18
CA ALA A 58 -1.45 -12.00 32.79
C ALA A 58 -0.91 -11.92 34.24
N PRO A 59 -1.66 -12.36 35.26
CA PRO A 59 -1.09 -12.53 36.58
C PRO A 59 -0.01 -13.63 36.53
N PRO A 60 1.04 -13.53 37.37
CA PRO A 60 2.09 -14.54 37.41
C PRO A 60 1.48 -15.90 37.76
N SER A 61 1.87 -16.90 36.97
CA SER A 61 1.45 -18.29 37.02
C SER A 61 1.49 -18.86 38.44
N GLY A 62 0.33 -19.25 38.95
CA GLY A 62 0.16 -20.16 40.07
C GLY A 62 -0.92 -21.16 39.69
N ASP A 63 -0.56 -22.44 39.72
CA ASP A 63 -1.38 -23.59 39.33
C ASP A 63 -2.73 -23.65 40.05
N GLY A 64 -3.79 -24.09 39.33
CA GLY A 64 -5.01 -24.56 39.96
C GLY A 64 -6.31 -24.38 39.17
N GLU A 65 -6.85 -25.53 38.74
CA GLU A 65 -8.28 -25.84 38.61
C GLU A 65 -9.09 -25.37 37.37
N ARG A 66 -9.70 -26.38 36.72
CA ARG A 66 -10.71 -26.29 35.65
C ARG A 66 -12.05 -25.78 36.18
N ALA A 67 -12.79 -25.05 35.35
CA ALA A 67 -14.21 -25.33 35.09
C ALA A 67 -14.71 -24.66 33.80
N SER A 68 -15.46 -25.43 33.01
CA SER A 68 -16.14 -25.07 31.77
C SER A 68 -17.18 -23.96 31.92
N GLY A 69 -17.39 -23.24 30.82
CA GLY A 69 -18.57 -22.42 30.57
C GLY A 69 -18.69 -22.12 29.08
N ALA A 70 -19.07 -23.13 28.31
CA ALA A 70 -19.51 -22.96 26.93
C ALA A 70 -20.87 -22.25 26.93
N MET A 71 -21.01 -21.18 26.15
CA MET A 71 -22.21 -20.84 25.37
C MET A 71 -21.75 -20.01 24.16
N ASP A 72 -21.73 -20.71 23.04
CA ASP A 72 -21.72 -20.21 21.68
C ASP A 72 -22.91 -19.25 21.47
N HIS A 73 -22.73 -18.18 20.66
CA HIS A 73 -23.70 -17.64 19.68
C HIS A 73 -23.18 -16.27 19.20
N GLY A 74 -22.77 -16.19 17.93
CA GLY A 74 -22.50 -14.91 17.25
C GLY A 74 -21.25 -14.88 16.38
N GLY A 75 -21.18 -15.78 15.39
CA GLY A 75 -20.12 -15.77 14.40
C GLY A 75 -20.11 -14.50 13.55
N LEU A 76 -19.04 -13.71 13.68
CA LEU A 76 -18.51 -12.86 12.62
C LEU A 76 -17.00 -13.05 12.55
N LEU A 77 -16.62 -14.01 11.71
CA LEU A 77 -15.38 -14.11 10.93
C LEU A 77 -14.17 -13.36 11.51
N ARG A 78 -13.64 -13.96 12.57
CA ARG A 78 -12.22 -13.93 12.91
C ARG A 78 -11.43 -14.23 11.63
N SER A 79 -10.71 -13.24 11.11
CA SER A 79 -9.71 -13.43 10.06
C SER A 79 -8.66 -14.42 10.55
N LYS A 80 -8.97 -15.71 10.36
CA LYS A 80 -8.00 -16.79 10.36
C LYS A 80 -7.08 -16.44 9.21
N VAL A 81 -5.85 -16.10 9.56
CA VAL A 81 -4.73 -16.05 8.62
C VAL A 81 -4.75 -17.39 7.91
N ASP A 82 -5.12 -17.41 6.62
CA ASP A 82 -4.97 -18.56 5.75
C ASP A 82 -3.48 -18.79 5.49
N ALA A 83 -2.81 -19.33 6.51
CA ALA A 83 -1.62 -20.13 6.36
C ALA A 83 -2.07 -21.50 5.85
N GLY A 84 -2.21 -21.66 4.52
CA GLY A 84 -2.43 -22.98 3.94
C GLY A 84 -3.28 -23.01 2.68
N LEU A 85 -2.78 -22.47 1.58
CA LEU A 85 -3.02 -23.08 0.27
C LEU A 85 -1.76 -23.82 -0.15
N SER A 86 -1.77 -25.09 0.26
CA SER A 86 -0.84 -26.15 -0.06
C SER A 86 -0.66 -26.28 -1.56
N GLY A 87 0.52 -25.88 -2.02
CA GLY A 87 0.95 -26.06 -3.39
C GLY A 87 2.41 -25.63 -3.53
N LYS A 88 3.32 -26.22 -2.72
CA LYS A 88 4.79 -26.11 -2.83
C LYS A 88 5.32 -24.71 -3.23
N SER A 89 4.69 -23.62 -2.79
CA SER A 89 5.24 -22.30 -3.07
C SER A 89 6.34 -22.08 -2.05
N ARG A 90 7.59 -22.27 -2.48
CA ARG A 90 8.77 -21.99 -1.65
C ARG A 90 8.77 -20.54 -1.16
N VAL A 91 7.99 -19.65 -1.79
CA VAL A 91 8.00 -18.20 -1.54
C VAL A 91 6.88 -17.80 -0.58
N LYS A 92 7.25 -17.13 0.52
CA LYS A 92 6.30 -16.50 1.44
C LYS A 92 5.95 -15.11 0.92
N ILE A 93 4.69 -14.88 0.58
CA ILE A 93 4.24 -13.58 0.05
C ILE A 93 3.56 -12.78 1.17
N GLY A 94 4.07 -11.58 1.43
CA GLY A 94 3.56 -10.66 2.43
C GLY A 94 2.27 -9.95 2.02
N PRO A 95 1.71 -9.13 2.93
CA PRO A 95 0.50 -8.37 2.68
C PRO A 95 0.71 -7.34 1.57
N VAL A 96 -0.38 -7.00 0.89
CA VAL A 96 -0.39 -5.93 -0.11
C VAL A 96 -0.25 -4.57 0.55
N GLN A 97 0.66 -3.75 0.03
CA GLN A 97 0.86 -2.38 0.46
C GLN A 97 0.51 -1.42 -0.67
N ARG A 98 -0.50 -0.58 -0.48
CA ARG A 98 -0.86 0.47 -1.44
C ARG A 98 0.01 1.69 -1.16
N VAL A 99 1.10 1.83 -1.88
CA VAL A 99 2.12 2.85 -1.62
C VAL A 99 1.60 4.23 -2.01
N LYS A 100 0.90 4.34 -3.15
CA LYS A 100 0.42 5.62 -3.66
C LYS A 100 -0.78 5.44 -4.56
N CYS A 101 -1.77 6.31 -4.46
CA CYS A 101 -2.84 6.50 -5.44
C CYS A 101 -3.01 8.00 -5.73
N SER A 102 -3.15 8.36 -7.01
CA SER A 102 -3.18 9.77 -7.41
C SER A 102 -3.78 9.99 -8.79
N ALA A 103 -4.21 11.22 -9.08
CA ALA A 103 -4.71 11.58 -10.41
C ALA A 103 -3.62 11.54 -11.50
N SER A 104 -2.34 11.66 -11.12
CA SER A 104 -1.21 11.54 -12.04
C SER A 104 0.08 11.12 -11.31
N LYS A 105 1.01 10.50 -12.05
CA LYS A 105 2.32 10.07 -11.52
C LYS A 105 3.06 11.15 -10.71
N LYS A 106 3.02 12.40 -11.17
CA LYS A 106 3.74 13.54 -10.56
C LYS A 106 2.98 14.20 -9.40
N SER A 107 1.67 14.01 -9.29
CA SER A 107 0.90 14.61 -8.19
C SER A 107 1.24 13.96 -6.84
N ARG A 108 1.17 14.75 -5.76
CA ARG A 108 1.13 14.19 -4.40
C ARG A 108 -0.17 13.38 -4.30
N GLY A 109 -0.02 12.11 -3.94
CA GLY A 109 -1.13 11.16 -3.89
C GLY A 109 -1.55 10.88 -2.45
N ASN A 110 -2.63 10.13 -2.34
CA ASN A 110 -2.99 9.46 -1.09
C ASN A 110 -2.13 8.20 -0.95
N GLU A 111 -1.96 7.73 0.28
CA GLU A 111 -1.13 6.58 0.62
C GLU A 111 -1.92 5.58 1.49
N GLY A 112 -1.51 4.32 1.46
CA GLY A 112 -2.04 3.27 2.34
C GLY A 112 -3.53 3.02 2.15
N GLY A 113 -4.26 3.02 3.27
CA GLY A 113 -5.68 2.69 3.34
C GLY A 113 -6.62 3.73 2.71
N LEU A 114 -6.11 4.90 2.32
CA LEU A 114 -6.87 5.92 1.59
C LEU A 114 -7.02 5.59 0.10
N CYS A 115 -6.27 4.60 -0.38
CA CYS A 115 -6.37 4.08 -1.73
C CYS A 115 -7.40 2.96 -1.80
N ASP A 116 -8.22 2.98 -2.85
CA ASP A 116 -9.13 1.92 -3.21
C ASP A 116 -8.39 0.60 -3.49
N ALA A 117 -9.08 -0.51 -3.22
CA ALA A 117 -8.56 -1.85 -3.39
C ALA A 117 -8.71 -2.32 -4.84
N LEU A 118 -7.61 -2.76 -5.43
CA LEU A 118 -7.57 -3.26 -6.81
C LEU A 118 -7.44 -4.78 -6.81
N ALA A 119 -8.42 -5.48 -6.24
CA ALA A 119 -8.33 -6.90 -5.88
C ALA A 119 -7.81 -7.80 -7.03
N SER A 120 -8.33 -7.64 -8.25
CA SER A 120 -7.90 -8.42 -9.42
C SER A 120 -6.40 -8.24 -9.77
N LEU A 121 -5.88 -7.03 -9.61
CA LEU A 121 -4.48 -6.69 -9.87
C LEU A 121 -3.57 -7.13 -8.72
N GLU A 122 -4.03 -6.94 -7.49
CA GLU A 122 -3.34 -7.36 -6.27
C GLU A 122 -3.16 -8.89 -6.23
N GLU A 123 -4.21 -9.64 -6.59
CA GLU A 123 -4.15 -11.10 -6.74
C GLU A 123 -3.33 -11.54 -7.95
N GLY A 124 -3.43 -10.83 -9.07
CA GLY A 124 -2.65 -11.12 -10.28
C GLY A 124 -1.15 -11.03 -10.01
N LEU A 125 -0.71 -10.00 -9.28
CA LEU A 125 0.68 -9.86 -8.86
C LEU A 125 1.11 -10.98 -7.90
N ALA A 126 0.25 -11.34 -6.94
CA ALA A 126 0.51 -12.43 -6.01
C ALA A 126 0.73 -13.77 -6.75
N LYS A 127 -0.15 -14.08 -7.70
CA LYS A 127 -0.07 -15.29 -8.54
C LYS A 127 1.17 -15.27 -9.42
N ALA A 128 1.51 -14.13 -10.01
CA ALA A 128 2.72 -13.99 -10.82
C ALA A 128 4.00 -14.25 -10.00
N ILE A 129 4.09 -13.71 -8.78
CA ILE A 129 5.21 -13.96 -7.86
C ILE A 129 5.28 -15.44 -7.48
N ALA A 130 4.14 -16.06 -7.14
CA ALA A 130 4.08 -17.47 -6.79
C ALA A 130 4.46 -18.41 -7.95
N ALA A 131 4.13 -18.03 -9.18
CA ALA A 131 4.43 -18.80 -10.40
C ALA A 131 5.89 -18.66 -10.87
N THR A 132 6.62 -17.65 -10.38
CA THR A 132 7.99 -17.32 -10.85
C THR A 132 9.04 -17.54 -9.77
N THR A 133 8.95 -18.65 -9.04
CA THR A 133 9.97 -19.05 -8.05
C THR A 133 11.35 -19.21 -8.67
N GLU A 134 11.42 -19.66 -9.93
CA GLU A 134 12.66 -19.82 -10.71
C GLU A 134 13.34 -18.49 -11.06
N CYS A 135 12.61 -17.38 -10.97
CA CYS A 135 13.15 -16.05 -11.27
C CYS A 135 13.69 -15.32 -10.03
N ALA A 136 13.76 -16.01 -8.90
CA ALA A 136 14.44 -15.52 -7.72
C ALA A 136 15.92 -15.26 -8.04
N PRO A 137 16.51 -14.15 -7.57
CA PRO A 137 17.94 -13.93 -7.73
C PRO A 137 18.72 -15.01 -6.97
N ASN A 138 19.48 -15.80 -7.73
CA ASN A 138 20.30 -16.89 -7.21
C ASN A 138 21.54 -16.33 -6.48
N THR A 139 21.33 -15.88 -5.24
CA THR A 139 22.38 -15.36 -4.35
C THR A 139 22.86 -16.40 -3.34
N GLY A 140 22.31 -17.62 -3.37
CA GLY A 140 22.59 -18.69 -2.40
C GLY A 140 22.15 -18.39 -0.96
N LYS A 141 21.46 -17.25 -0.73
CA LYS A 141 21.02 -16.81 0.60
C LYS A 141 19.51 -16.66 0.63
N ALA A 142 18.90 -16.88 1.79
CA ALA A 142 17.53 -16.43 2.03
C ALA A 142 17.47 -14.91 1.92
N GLY A 143 16.39 -14.38 1.37
CA GLY A 143 16.26 -12.95 1.20
C GLY A 143 14.86 -12.51 0.82
N THR A 144 14.62 -11.22 1.01
CA THR A 144 13.36 -10.57 0.66
C THR A 144 13.52 -9.64 -0.52
N LEU A 145 12.47 -9.58 -1.36
CA LEU A 145 12.38 -8.67 -2.49
C LEU A 145 11.01 -8.00 -2.48
N ASN A 146 11.01 -6.68 -2.44
CA ASN A 146 9.79 -5.91 -2.59
C ASN A 146 9.49 -5.68 -4.08
N TYR A 147 8.37 -6.18 -4.57
CA TYR A 147 7.90 -5.93 -5.93
C TYR A 147 6.93 -4.76 -5.92
N VAL A 148 7.23 -3.72 -6.69
CA VAL A 148 6.35 -2.56 -6.86
C VAL A 148 5.75 -2.59 -8.26
N LEU A 149 4.43 -2.70 -8.31
CA LEU A 149 3.60 -2.60 -9.51
C LEU A 149 3.12 -1.15 -9.65
N GLU A 150 3.61 -0.49 -10.70
CA GLU A 150 3.14 0.80 -11.15
C GLU A 150 2.06 0.62 -12.22
N LEU A 151 0.91 1.25 -11.99
CA LEU A 151 -0.25 1.20 -12.85
C LEU A 151 -0.59 2.61 -13.32
N ASP A 152 -0.70 2.77 -14.64
CA ASP A 152 -1.21 3.98 -15.27
C ASP A 152 -2.44 3.61 -16.11
N PHE A 153 -3.62 3.86 -15.54
CA PHE A 153 -4.90 3.60 -16.20
C PHE A 153 -5.15 4.55 -17.38
N SER A 154 -4.56 5.75 -17.35
CA SER A 154 -4.69 6.70 -18.46
C SER A 154 -3.96 6.22 -19.72
N ARG A 155 -2.83 5.54 -19.54
CA ARG A 155 -2.04 4.97 -20.63
C ARG A 155 -2.32 3.48 -20.86
N GLN A 156 -3.10 2.85 -19.98
CA GLN A 156 -3.33 1.40 -19.95
C GLN A 156 -2.01 0.62 -19.94
N ARG A 157 -1.07 1.07 -19.09
CA ARG A 157 0.26 0.45 -18.97
C ARG A 157 0.57 0.12 -17.53
N TYR A 158 1.23 -1.01 -17.34
CA TYR A 158 1.80 -1.39 -16.06
C TYR A 158 3.31 -1.57 -16.17
N LYS A 159 3.99 -1.46 -15.04
CA LYS A 159 5.42 -1.74 -14.91
C LYS A 159 5.68 -2.35 -13.54
N VAL A 160 6.46 -3.42 -13.49
CA VAL A 160 6.97 -3.97 -12.23
C VAL A 160 8.43 -3.59 -12.07
N PHE A 161 8.81 -3.11 -10.89
CA PHE A 161 10.19 -2.80 -10.55
C PHE A 161 10.49 -3.18 -9.09
N PRO A 162 11.76 -3.42 -8.74
CA PRO A 162 12.12 -3.71 -7.36
C PRO A 162 12.02 -2.44 -6.50
N GLY A 163 11.32 -2.54 -5.38
CA GLY A 163 11.22 -1.49 -4.39
C GLY A 163 12.55 -1.26 -3.66
N ARG A 164 12.61 -0.16 -2.91
CA ARG A 164 13.79 0.18 -2.08
C ARG A 164 13.93 -0.75 -0.86
N SER A 165 12.82 -1.34 -0.44
CA SER A 165 12.72 -2.27 0.68
C SER A 165 13.09 -3.69 0.26
N GLY A 166 13.67 -4.45 1.19
CA GLY A 166 14.14 -5.82 0.96
C GLY A 166 15.67 -5.95 0.96
N ASP A 167 16.12 -7.19 1.04
CA ASP A 167 17.54 -7.55 1.12
C ASP A 167 18.22 -7.48 -0.24
N TRP A 168 17.50 -7.90 -1.29
CA TRP A 168 18.03 -7.95 -2.64
C TRP A 168 17.83 -6.64 -3.40
N LYS A 169 18.95 -6.07 -3.88
CA LYS A 169 18.98 -4.78 -4.58
C LYS A 169 19.80 -4.87 -5.88
N GLY A 170 19.69 -3.85 -6.71
CA GLY A 170 20.52 -3.71 -7.91
C GLY A 170 20.05 -4.53 -9.12
N PRO A 171 20.98 -4.92 -10.03
CA PRO A 171 20.64 -5.56 -11.31
C PRO A 171 19.93 -6.92 -11.17
N GLN A 172 20.26 -7.69 -10.14
CA GLN A 172 19.62 -8.99 -9.89
C GLN A 172 18.14 -8.84 -9.52
N ALA A 173 17.83 -7.92 -8.61
CA ALA A 173 16.46 -7.56 -8.25
C ALA A 173 15.66 -7.03 -9.46
N LYS A 174 16.30 -6.25 -10.34
CA LYS A 174 15.67 -5.78 -11.59
C LYS A 174 15.35 -6.92 -12.55
N ARG A 175 16.24 -7.91 -12.69
CA ARG A 175 16.00 -9.10 -13.51
C ARG A 175 14.83 -9.93 -12.97
N ALA A 176 14.78 -10.15 -11.65
CA ALA A 176 13.68 -10.84 -11.01
C ALA A 176 12.34 -10.11 -11.23
N ALA A 177 12.30 -8.78 -11.03
CA ALA A 177 11.11 -7.97 -11.29
C ALA A 177 10.67 -8.00 -12.76
N ALA A 178 11.62 -7.97 -13.70
CA ALA A 178 11.32 -8.08 -15.12
C ALA A 178 10.79 -9.47 -15.51
N CYS A 179 11.20 -10.53 -14.82
CA CYS A 179 10.60 -11.84 -14.99
C CYS A 179 9.15 -11.87 -14.48
N VAL A 180 8.91 -11.43 -13.24
CA VAL A 180 7.55 -11.34 -12.68
C VAL A 180 6.64 -10.52 -13.59
N ALA A 181 7.14 -9.39 -14.12
CA ALA A 181 6.39 -8.54 -15.05
C ALA A 181 5.87 -9.30 -16.28
N ARG A 182 6.62 -10.29 -16.79
CA ARG A 182 6.20 -11.11 -17.93
C ARG A 182 5.15 -12.16 -17.56
N SER A 183 5.10 -12.55 -16.29
CA SER A 183 4.14 -13.51 -15.76
C SER A 183 2.87 -12.86 -15.22
N VAL A 184 2.83 -11.53 -15.10
CA VAL A 184 1.58 -10.80 -14.88
C VAL A 184 0.73 -10.95 -16.14
N GLY A 185 -0.33 -11.73 -16.03
CA GLY A 185 -1.26 -11.98 -17.13
C GLY A 185 -1.91 -10.69 -17.69
N PRO A 186 -2.67 -10.80 -18.79
CA PRO A 186 -3.31 -9.65 -19.41
C PRO A 186 -4.28 -8.96 -18.45
N ILE A 187 -4.06 -7.67 -18.22
CA ILE A 187 -4.91 -6.83 -17.35
C ILE A 187 -6.11 -6.34 -18.15
N ARG A 188 -7.32 -6.54 -17.61
CA ARG A 188 -8.54 -5.92 -18.14
C ARG A 188 -8.71 -4.52 -17.56
N TRP A 189 -8.20 -3.52 -18.28
CA TRP A 189 -8.21 -2.11 -17.86
C TRP A 189 -9.61 -1.53 -17.67
N SER A 190 -10.57 -1.94 -18.49
CA SER A 190 -11.95 -1.43 -18.46
C SER A 190 -12.81 -2.04 -17.36
N SER A 191 -12.53 -3.27 -16.93
CA SER A 191 -13.35 -3.99 -15.96
C SER A 191 -12.89 -3.80 -14.51
N THR A 192 -11.78 -3.11 -14.29
CA THR A 192 -11.23 -2.92 -12.95
C THR A 192 -11.77 -1.62 -12.37
N PRO A 193 -12.60 -1.63 -11.31
CA PRO A 193 -13.08 -0.42 -10.69
C PRO A 193 -11.90 0.34 -10.06
N HIS A 194 -11.75 1.61 -10.39
CA HIS A 194 -10.68 2.46 -9.87
C HIS A 194 -11.15 3.91 -9.72
N GLN A 195 -10.76 4.57 -8.63
CA GLN A 195 -11.07 5.99 -8.39
C GLN A 195 -10.00 6.93 -8.97
N TYR A 196 -8.73 6.51 -8.93
CA TYR A 196 -7.57 7.29 -9.36
C TYR A 196 -7.00 6.76 -10.67
N ARG A 197 -6.17 7.56 -11.34
CA ARG A 197 -5.55 7.15 -12.62
C ARG A 197 -4.23 6.43 -12.45
N TYR A 198 -3.55 6.68 -11.33
CA TYR A 198 -2.19 6.20 -11.08
C TYR A 198 -2.09 5.52 -9.74
N TYR A 199 -1.54 4.31 -9.72
CA TYR A 199 -1.31 3.53 -8.51
C TYR A 199 0.10 2.97 -8.43
N LEU A 200 0.61 2.89 -7.21
CA LEU A 200 1.78 2.11 -6.83
C LEU A 200 1.36 1.11 -5.78
N ILE A 201 1.44 -0.17 -6.12
CA ILE A 201 1.13 -1.29 -5.23
C ILE A 201 2.43 -2.05 -4.99
N ALA A 202 2.76 -2.32 -3.74
CA ALA A 202 3.94 -3.07 -3.35
C ALA A 202 3.54 -4.39 -2.69
N ARG A 203 4.28 -5.45 -2.98
CA ARG A 203 4.14 -6.75 -2.30
C ARG A 203 5.52 -7.31 -2.02
N MET A 204 5.74 -7.64 -0.75
CA MET A 204 7.00 -8.22 -0.31
C MET A 204 6.97 -9.72 -0.53
N ALA A 205 7.99 -10.27 -1.16
CA ALA A 205 8.18 -11.70 -1.31
C ALA A 205 9.44 -12.12 -0.53
N SER A 206 9.33 -13.18 0.27
CA SER A 206 10.42 -13.77 1.02
C SER A 206 10.73 -15.14 0.42
N TYR A 207 11.98 -15.29 0.00
CA TYR A 207 12.50 -16.49 -0.61
C TYR A 207 13.41 -17.20 0.42
N PRO A 208 13.18 -18.50 0.67
CA PRO A 208 14.05 -19.28 1.54
C PRO A 208 15.41 -19.44 0.89
N ALA A 209 16.41 -19.77 1.71
CA ALA A 209 17.67 -20.23 1.17
C ALA A 209 17.40 -21.50 0.33
N PRO A 210 18.13 -21.72 -0.77
CA PRO A 210 18.11 -23.03 -1.39
C PRO A 210 18.52 -24.04 -0.33
N GLU A 211 17.63 -24.97 0.00
CA GLU A 211 17.96 -26.11 0.87
C GLU A 211 19.20 -26.77 0.24
N LEU A 212 20.33 -26.72 0.95
CA LEU A 212 21.50 -27.53 0.64
C LEU A 212 21.10 -28.98 0.89
N GLY A 213 20.33 -29.55 -0.02
CA GLY A 213 19.99 -30.96 -0.01
C GLY A 213 21.26 -31.75 -0.27
N ASP A 214 21.75 -32.38 0.79
CA ASP A 214 22.55 -33.61 0.86
C ASP A 214 23.08 -34.14 -0.50
N GLY A 215 24.41 -34.03 -0.70
CA GLY A 215 25.14 -35.01 -1.49
C GLY A 215 25.43 -34.72 -2.97
N PHE A 216 25.83 -33.50 -3.35
CA PHE A 216 26.67 -33.35 -4.55
C PHE A 216 28.14 -33.28 -4.14
N PRO A 217 29.00 -34.24 -4.53
CA PRO A 217 30.43 -34.13 -4.29
C PRO A 217 30.93 -32.89 -5.03
N VAL A 218 31.52 -31.98 -4.26
CA VAL A 218 32.39 -30.94 -4.79
C VAL A 218 33.58 -31.69 -5.39
N PHE A 219 33.66 -31.76 -6.72
CA PHE A 219 34.91 -32.11 -7.37
C PHE A 219 35.83 -30.89 -7.18
N GLU A 220 36.81 -31.09 -6.31
CA GLU A 220 38.00 -30.25 -6.15
C GLU A 220 38.85 -30.25 -7.43
#